data_AF-A0AAN6LW78-F1
#
_entry.id   AF-A0AAN6LW78-F1
#
_cell.length_a   1.000
_cell.length_b   1.000
_cell.length_c   1.000
_cell.angle_alpha   90.00
_cell.angle_beta   90.00
_cell.angle_gamma   90.00
#
_symmetry.space_group_name_H-M   'P 1'
#
loop_
_entity.id
_entity.type
_entity.pdbx_description
1 polymer ?
#
loop_
_entity_poly.entity_id
_entity_poly.type
_entity_poly.pdbx_seq_one_letter_code
_entity_poly.pdbx_strand_id
1 'polypeptide(L)'
;MRSLRLLPSALLASFSSASRPSQQVLQPGRVAASDQIGVGHFSEWSRATKREFLVDWQAGKQSEWVFVMGNEAGDLDSMTSALTWAYHLEHSTQNTSHPTKAIALLQTQTDALDLRPENKVALKNSKMTSGHDDLLTMDELPEDPETLALKLKGIVLVDHATPLRKWSRANILSIFDHHVDKGVAPTPPPASSKK
;
A
#
# COMPACT_ATOMS: atom_id res chain seq x y z
N MET A 1 28.04 -18.16 -86.34
CA MET A 1 28.34 -18.60 -84.95
C MET A 1 28.03 -17.45 -84.00
N ARG A 2 27.46 -17.78 -82.84
CA ARG A 2 27.05 -16.93 -81.69
C ARG A 2 25.71 -16.20 -81.82
N SER A 3 24.68 -16.91 -81.35
CA SER A 3 23.47 -16.35 -80.74
C SER A 3 23.80 -15.45 -79.56
N LEU A 4 23.10 -14.32 -79.45
CA LEU A 4 22.84 -13.67 -78.16
C LEU A 4 21.33 -13.39 -78.07
N ARG A 5 20.68 -14.06 -77.12
CA ARG A 5 19.31 -13.78 -76.66
C ARG A 5 19.36 -12.85 -75.44
N LEU A 6 18.16 -12.39 -75.03
CA LEU A 6 17.75 -11.93 -73.68
C LEU A 6 17.94 -10.41 -73.43
N LEU A 7 17.02 -9.62 -72.86
CA LEU A 7 15.74 -9.81 -72.12
C LEU A 7 14.93 -8.48 -72.13
N PRO A 8 13.59 -8.51 -72.04
CA PRO A 8 12.81 -7.34 -71.64
C PRO A 8 12.81 -7.18 -70.10
N SER A 9 13.07 -5.96 -69.62
CA SER A 9 13.00 -5.58 -68.20
C SER A 9 11.53 -5.48 -67.75
N ALA A 10 11.09 -6.44 -66.93
CA ALA A 10 9.84 -6.34 -66.20
C ALA A 10 10.09 -5.71 -64.81
N LEU A 11 9.50 -4.56 -64.56
CA LEU A 11 9.41 -3.94 -63.23
C LEU A 11 8.49 -4.79 -62.34
N LEU A 12 9.06 -5.42 -61.31
CA LEU A 12 8.31 -6.05 -60.23
C LEU A 12 7.95 -4.99 -59.18
N ALA A 13 6.66 -4.64 -59.10
CA ALA A 13 6.13 -3.87 -57.99
C ALA A 13 6.14 -4.75 -56.72
N SER A 14 6.95 -4.37 -55.74
CA SER A 14 6.99 -5.03 -54.43
C SER A 14 5.79 -4.58 -53.60
N PHE A 15 4.79 -5.46 -53.45
CA PHE A 15 3.76 -5.26 -52.43
C PHE A 15 4.34 -5.65 -51.07
N SER A 16 4.64 -4.66 -50.22
CA SER A 16 4.95 -4.89 -48.82
C SER A 16 3.68 -5.36 -48.11
N SER A 17 3.67 -6.62 -47.68
CA SER A 17 2.66 -7.14 -46.77
C SER A 17 2.78 -6.41 -45.44
N ALA A 18 1.80 -5.56 -45.12
CA ALA A 18 1.67 -4.97 -43.81
C ALA A 18 1.50 -6.10 -42.77
N SER A 19 2.47 -6.25 -41.87
CA SER A 19 2.40 -7.16 -40.74
C SER A 19 1.24 -6.73 -39.84
N ARG A 20 0.24 -7.60 -39.68
CA ARG A 20 -0.78 -7.43 -38.64
C ARG A 20 -0.08 -7.43 -37.28
N PRO A 21 -0.36 -6.48 -36.37
CA PRO A 21 0.16 -6.56 -35.01
C PRO A 21 -0.42 -7.83 -34.39
N SER A 22 0.46 -8.74 -34.00
CA SER A 22 0.08 -9.93 -33.23
C SER A 22 -0.40 -9.44 -31.88
N GLN A 23 -1.70 -9.56 -31.63
CA GLN A 23 -2.29 -9.32 -30.32
C GLN A 23 -1.69 -10.38 -29.38
N GLN A 24 -0.66 -10.00 -28.62
CA GLN A 24 -0.17 -10.84 -27.53
C GLN A 24 -1.33 -10.98 -26.53
N VAL A 25 -1.94 -12.15 -26.53
CA VAL A 25 -2.81 -12.60 -25.45
C VAL A 25 -1.98 -12.52 -24.18
N LEU A 26 -2.36 -11.63 -23.27
CA LEU A 26 -1.82 -11.56 -21.91
C LEU A 26 -1.98 -12.95 -21.29
N GLN A 27 -0.87 -13.68 -21.20
CA GLN A 27 -0.81 -14.86 -20.36
C GLN A 27 -1.03 -14.37 -18.92
N PRO A 28 -1.89 -15.04 -18.12
CA PRO A 28 -1.95 -14.75 -16.70
C PRO A 28 -0.53 -14.89 -16.16
N GLY A 29 -0.07 -13.84 -15.49
CA GLY A 29 1.30 -13.75 -14.98
C GLY A 29 1.69 -15.04 -14.29
N ARG A 30 2.90 -15.51 -14.57
CA ARG A 30 3.56 -16.56 -13.80
C ARG A 30 3.31 -16.28 -12.31
N VAL A 31 2.65 -17.20 -11.62
CA VAL A 31 2.63 -17.23 -10.16
C VAL A 31 4.09 -17.13 -9.73
N ALA A 32 4.42 -16.01 -9.08
CA ALA A 32 5.77 -15.75 -8.60
C ALA A 32 6.22 -16.91 -7.70
N ALA A 33 7.54 -17.12 -7.63
CA ALA A 33 8.16 -18.15 -6.79
C ALA A 33 7.47 -18.23 -5.43
N SER A 34 7.13 -19.43 -4.95
CA SER A 34 6.41 -19.66 -3.69
C SER A 34 6.87 -18.70 -2.61
N ASP A 35 6.04 -17.70 -2.29
CA ASP A 35 6.41 -16.66 -1.35
C ASP A 35 6.75 -17.31 -0.01
N GLN A 36 7.92 -16.96 0.52
CA GLN A 36 8.34 -17.38 1.84
C GLN A 36 7.48 -16.63 2.85
N ILE A 37 6.49 -17.34 3.40
CA ILE A 37 5.61 -16.82 4.44
C ILE A 37 6.47 -16.35 5.61
N GLY A 38 6.26 -15.10 6.02
CA GLY A 38 6.98 -14.52 7.14
C GLY A 38 6.61 -15.21 8.45
N VAL A 39 7.63 -15.66 9.18
CA VAL A 39 7.51 -16.43 10.43
C VAL A 39 7.82 -15.60 11.69
N GLY A 40 8.01 -14.29 11.55
CA GLY A 40 8.15 -13.40 12.71
C GLY A 40 6.81 -13.15 13.39
N HIS A 41 6.79 -12.99 14.71
CA HIS A 41 5.56 -12.60 15.44
C HIS A 41 4.92 -11.33 14.88
N PHE A 42 5.75 -10.37 14.45
CA PHE A 42 5.28 -9.14 13.83
C PHE A 42 4.58 -9.39 12.48
N SER A 43 5.14 -10.27 11.65
CA SER A 43 4.54 -10.72 10.37
C SER A 43 3.21 -11.44 10.59
N GLU A 44 3.19 -12.39 11.54
CA GLU A 44 1.98 -13.15 11.88
C GLU A 44 0.85 -12.23 12.35
N TRP A 45 1.18 -11.29 13.24
CA TRP A 45 0.24 -10.26 13.68
C TRP A 45 -0.24 -9.39 12.51
N SER A 46 0.68 -8.80 11.74
CA SER A 46 0.32 -7.88 10.65
C SER A 46 -0.60 -8.55 9.62
N ARG A 47 -0.30 -9.80 9.24
CA ARG A 47 -1.15 -10.62 8.37
C ARG A 47 -2.52 -10.92 8.97
N ALA A 48 -2.58 -11.24 10.26
CA ALA A 48 -3.83 -11.51 10.96
C ALA A 48 -4.70 -10.25 11.05
N THR A 49 -4.12 -9.11 11.44
CA THR A 49 -4.79 -7.81 11.53
C THR A 49 -5.31 -7.34 10.17
N LYS A 50 -4.51 -7.50 9.09
CA LYS A 50 -4.96 -7.25 7.71
C LYS A 50 -6.16 -8.11 7.33
N ARG A 51 -6.11 -9.41 7.62
CA ARG A 51 -7.24 -10.32 7.36
C ARG A 51 -8.48 -9.90 8.15
N GLU A 52 -8.32 -9.55 9.43
CA GLU A 52 -9.42 -9.11 10.28
C GLU A 52 -10.06 -7.83 9.74
N PHE A 53 -9.26 -6.84 9.36
CA PHE A 53 -9.74 -5.61 8.75
C PHE A 53 -10.59 -5.89 7.50
N LEU A 54 -10.12 -6.75 6.60
CA LEU A 54 -10.87 -7.09 5.38
C LEU A 54 -12.18 -7.82 5.67
N VAL A 55 -12.21 -8.71 6.67
CA VAL A 55 -13.44 -9.38 7.12
C VAL A 55 -14.42 -8.38 7.73
N ASP A 56 -13.95 -7.49 8.60
CA ASP A 56 -14.76 -6.46 9.22
C ASP A 56 -15.27 -5.44 8.20
N TRP A 57 -14.47 -5.11 7.18
CA TRP A 57 -14.89 -4.28 6.07
C TRP A 57 -16.06 -4.91 5.31
N GLN A 58 -15.97 -6.20 4.99
CA GLN A 58 -17.08 -6.94 4.36
C GLN A 58 -18.34 -6.96 5.25
N ALA A 59 -18.16 -6.96 6.57
CA ALA A 59 -19.25 -6.93 7.55
C ALA A 59 -19.77 -5.51 7.87
N GLY A 60 -19.24 -4.45 7.26
CA GLY A 60 -19.66 -3.07 7.52
C GLY A 60 -19.17 -2.48 8.84
N LYS A 61 -18.06 -3.01 9.40
CA LYS A 61 -17.49 -2.62 10.69
C LYS A 61 -16.24 -1.73 10.57
N GLN A 62 -16.05 -1.06 9.44
CA GLN A 62 -14.91 -0.15 9.22
C GLN A 62 -14.82 0.94 10.30
N SER A 63 -15.95 1.33 10.90
CA SER A 63 -16.04 2.35 11.95
C SER A 63 -15.38 1.95 13.28
N GLU A 64 -14.98 0.69 13.44
CA GLU A 64 -14.19 0.21 14.58
C GLU A 64 -12.68 0.44 14.38
N TRP A 65 -12.24 0.68 13.13
CA TRP A 65 -10.83 0.65 12.73
C TRP A 65 -10.18 2.03 12.70
N VAL A 66 -8.97 2.08 13.27
CA VAL A 66 -8.03 3.19 13.12
C VAL A 66 -7.00 2.84 12.05
N PHE A 67 -6.82 3.71 11.08
CA PHE A 67 -5.72 3.61 10.12
C PHE A 67 -4.53 4.40 10.61
N VAL A 68 -3.34 3.81 10.60
CA VAL A 68 -2.07 4.49 10.89
C VAL A 68 -1.29 4.63 9.60
N MET A 69 -0.93 5.86 9.22
CA MET A 69 -0.37 6.14 7.89
C MET A 69 0.89 7.00 7.99
N GLY A 70 1.98 6.48 7.41
CA GLY A 70 3.16 7.26 7.04
C GLY A 70 2.88 8.14 5.82
N ASN A 71 3.85 8.94 5.38
CA ASN A 71 3.71 9.78 4.18
C ASN A 71 3.71 8.94 2.88
N GLU A 72 3.47 9.60 1.74
CA GLU A 72 3.43 8.98 0.41
C GLU A 72 4.79 8.59 -0.16
N ALA A 73 5.89 9.11 0.40
CA ALA A 73 7.22 8.71 -0.02
C ALA A 73 7.49 7.25 0.38
N GLY A 74 6.89 6.78 1.49
CA GLY A 74 7.02 5.42 1.98
C GLY A 74 8.47 5.01 2.24
N ASP A 75 9.28 5.97 2.70
CA ASP A 75 10.62 5.69 3.19
C ASP A 75 10.58 4.91 4.51
N LEU A 76 11.76 4.60 5.04
CA LEU A 76 11.88 3.73 6.19
C LEU A 76 11.20 4.30 7.43
N ASP A 77 11.23 5.63 7.64
CA ASP A 77 10.57 6.25 8.79
C ASP A 77 9.05 6.10 8.67
N SER A 78 8.47 6.54 7.55
CA SER A 78 7.04 6.38 7.29
C SER A 78 6.54 4.94 7.43
N MET A 79 7.22 3.97 6.84
CA MET A 79 6.84 2.56 6.92
C MET A 79 6.95 2.04 8.36
N THR A 80 8.08 2.27 9.01
CA THR A 80 8.38 1.73 10.35
C THR A 80 7.49 2.36 11.40
N SER A 81 7.30 3.68 11.35
CA SER A 81 6.47 4.44 12.28
C SER A 81 5.01 4.02 12.17
N ALA A 82 4.49 3.78 10.95
CA ALA A 82 3.10 3.36 10.78
C ALA A 82 2.85 1.95 11.34
N LEU A 83 3.73 1.02 10.99
CA LEU A 83 3.70 -0.36 11.47
C LEU A 83 3.84 -0.46 12.99
N THR A 84 4.81 0.27 13.55
CA THR A 84 5.08 0.27 15.00
C THR A 84 3.91 0.87 15.77
N TRP A 85 3.33 1.97 15.29
CA TRP A 85 2.27 2.65 16.01
C TRP A 85 0.94 1.87 15.94
N ALA A 86 0.61 1.23 14.81
CA ALA A 86 -0.53 0.33 14.72
C ALA A 86 -0.39 -0.85 15.70
N TYR A 87 0.78 -1.49 15.72
CA TYR A 87 1.09 -2.58 16.65
C TYR A 87 0.95 -2.14 18.10
N HIS A 88 1.50 -0.96 18.43
CA HIS A 88 1.43 -0.40 19.77
C HIS A 88 -0.02 -0.15 20.22
N LEU A 89 -0.86 0.46 19.38
CA LEU A 89 -2.25 0.76 19.72
C LEU A 89 -3.05 -0.52 20.05
N GLU A 90 -2.90 -1.56 19.24
CA GLU A 90 -3.60 -2.82 19.46
C GLU A 90 -3.12 -3.50 20.75
N HIS A 91 -1.80 -3.65 20.92
CA HIS A 91 -1.22 -4.39 22.06
C HIS A 91 -1.37 -3.65 23.40
N SER A 92 -1.24 -2.32 23.40
CA SER A 92 -1.39 -1.51 24.62
C SER A 92 -2.83 -1.49 25.14
N THR A 93 -3.81 -1.73 24.27
CA THR A 93 -5.24 -1.68 24.62
C THR A 93 -5.92 -3.06 24.68
N GLN A 94 -5.22 -4.14 24.28
CA GLN A 94 -5.76 -5.50 24.19
C GLN A 94 -6.42 -6.00 25.49
N ASN A 95 -5.87 -5.63 26.65
CA ASN A 95 -6.38 -6.05 27.96
C ASN A 95 -7.28 -4.99 28.64
N THR A 96 -7.76 -4.00 27.89
CA THR A 96 -8.67 -2.97 28.39
C THR A 96 -10.12 -3.32 28.08
N SER A 97 -11.08 -2.60 28.66
CA SER A 97 -12.50 -2.78 28.33
C SER A 97 -12.87 -2.34 26.90
N HIS A 98 -11.98 -1.60 26.23
CA HIS A 98 -12.20 -1.02 24.90
C HIS A 98 -10.93 -1.19 24.04
N PRO A 99 -10.60 -2.42 23.60
CA PRO A 99 -9.47 -2.64 22.71
C PRO A 99 -9.62 -1.83 21.42
N THR A 100 -8.52 -1.28 20.95
CA THR A 100 -8.47 -0.48 19.72
C THR A 100 -8.03 -1.36 18.57
N LYS A 101 -8.88 -1.49 17.55
CA LYS A 101 -8.50 -2.08 16.27
C LYS A 101 -7.71 -1.03 15.47
N ALA A 102 -6.46 -1.33 15.16
CA ALA A 102 -5.59 -0.45 14.41
C ALA A 102 -4.84 -1.24 13.34
N ILE A 103 -4.70 -0.66 12.16
CA ILE A 103 -3.91 -1.25 11.07
C ILE A 103 -3.05 -0.18 10.41
N ALA A 104 -1.82 -0.54 10.07
CA ALA A 104 -0.95 0.30 9.28
C ALA A 104 -1.36 0.24 7.81
N LEU A 105 -1.57 1.40 7.18
CA LEU A 105 -1.71 1.52 5.74
C LEU A 105 -0.46 2.19 5.18
N LEU A 106 0.28 1.46 4.34
CA LEU A 106 1.40 2.03 3.59
C LEU A 106 0.85 2.75 2.37
N GLN A 107 1.11 4.05 2.26
CA GLN A 107 0.58 4.90 1.19
C GLN A 107 1.31 4.72 -0.17
N THR A 108 2.10 3.65 -0.29
CA THR A 108 2.81 3.21 -1.51
C THR A 108 2.18 1.97 -2.12
N GLN A 109 2.55 1.66 -3.35
CA GLN A 109 2.25 0.38 -3.99
C GLN A 109 3.14 -0.73 -3.40
N THR A 110 2.68 -1.98 -3.49
CA THR A 110 3.38 -3.14 -2.94
C THR A 110 4.75 -3.35 -3.60
N ASP A 111 4.84 -3.19 -4.91
CA ASP A 111 6.09 -3.33 -5.67
C ASP A 111 7.08 -2.18 -5.39
N ALA A 112 6.58 -0.99 -5.08
CA ALA A 112 7.38 0.18 -4.75
C ALA A 112 8.17 0.02 -3.43
N LEU A 113 7.73 -0.85 -2.52
CA LEU A 113 8.45 -1.16 -1.27
C LEU A 113 9.84 -1.74 -1.56
N ASP A 114 9.98 -2.51 -2.64
CA ASP A 114 11.23 -3.13 -3.05
C ASP A 114 12.18 -2.17 -3.81
N LEU A 115 11.69 -0.99 -4.21
CA LEU A 115 12.53 0.04 -4.81
C LEU A 115 13.41 0.76 -3.78
N ARG A 116 13.13 0.54 -2.49
CA ARG A 116 13.83 1.12 -1.35
C ARG A 116 14.69 0.06 -0.65
N PRO A 117 16.01 0.03 -0.88
CA PRO A 117 16.90 -0.96 -0.27
C PRO A 117 16.78 -1.00 1.27
N GLU A 118 16.57 0.15 1.91
CA GLU A 118 16.37 0.29 3.34
C GLU A 118 15.13 -0.47 3.84
N ASN A 119 14.01 -0.35 3.13
CA ASN A 119 12.78 -1.07 3.47
C ASN A 119 12.96 -2.58 3.31
N LYS A 120 13.60 -3.01 2.22
CA LYS A 120 13.91 -4.44 1.99
C LYS A 120 14.72 -5.05 3.11
N VAL A 121 15.76 -4.34 3.57
CA VAL A 121 16.60 -4.82 4.67
C VAL A 121 15.78 -4.90 5.97
N ALA A 122 14.99 -3.88 6.27
CA ALA A 122 14.16 -3.85 7.48
C ALA A 122 13.11 -4.99 7.48
N LEU A 123 12.32 -5.13 6.42
CA LEU A 123 11.27 -6.15 6.31
C LEU A 123 11.85 -7.57 6.36
N LYS A 124 12.98 -7.79 5.66
CA LYS A 124 13.69 -9.07 5.72
C LYS A 124 14.18 -9.39 7.13
N ASN A 125 14.78 -8.43 7.83
CA ASN A 125 15.28 -8.63 9.19
C ASN A 125 14.14 -8.87 10.19
N SER A 126 12.97 -8.27 9.95
CA SER A 126 11.74 -8.49 10.70
C SER A 126 11.04 -9.82 10.37
N LYS A 127 11.61 -10.63 9.46
CA LYS A 127 11.04 -11.91 8.99
C LYS A 127 9.62 -11.75 8.44
N MET A 128 9.39 -10.66 7.72
CA MET A 128 8.17 -10.42 6.95
C MET A 128 8.10 -11.34 5.73
N THR A 129 6.90 -11.49 5.20
CA THR A 129 6.57 -12.33 4.05
C THR A 129 7.23 -11.76 2.80
N SER A 130 7.87 -12.61 2.00
CA SER A 130 8.31 -12.16 0.68
C SER A 130 7.11 -11.75 -0.16
N GLY A 131 7.23 -10.68 -0.94
CA GLY A 131 6.08 -10.13 -1.68
C GLY A 131 5.14 -9.26 -0.85
N HIS A 132 5.41 -9.10 0.46
CA HIS A 132 4.74 -8.13 1.34
C HIS A 132 3.24 -8.38 1.60
N ASP A 133 2.78 -9.63 1.44
CA ASP A 133 1.38 -10.04 1.67
C ASP A 133 0.86 -9.80 3.09
N ASP A 134 1.76 -9.62 4.06
CA ASP A 134 1.45 -9.30 5.45
C ASP A 134 1.31 -7.79 5.72
N LEU A 135 1.58 -6.93 4.73
CA LEU A 135 1.39 -5.48 4.81
C LEU A 135 0.10 -5.07 4.10
N LEU A 136 -0.59 -4.04 4.60
CA LEU A 136 -1.69 -3.41 3.85
C LEU A 136 -1.13 -2.20 3.09
N THR A 137 -1.20 -2.26 1.77
CA THR A 137 -0.76 -1.19 0.87
C THR A 137 -1.94 -0.56 0.14
N MET A 138 -1.68 0.49 -0.65
CA MET A 138 -2.71 1.13 -1.47
C MET A 138 -3.35 0.18 -2.50
N ASP A 139 -2.64 -0.85 -2.96
CA ASP A 139 -3.12 -1.78 -3.99
C ASP A 139 -4.21 -2.72 -3.46
N GLU A 140 -4.33 -2.84 -2.14
CA GLU A 140 -5.17 -3.84 -1.47
C GLU A 140 -6.33 -3.22 -0.69
N LEU A 141 -6.54 -1.90 -0.84
CA LEU A 141 -7.70 -1.25 -0.25
C LEU A 141 -8.99 -1.78 -0.90
N PRO A 142 -9.98 -2.19 -0.10
CA PRO A 142 -11.18 -2.84 -0.62
C PRO A 142 -12.18 -1.84 -1.23
N GLU A 143 -11.96 -0.54 -1.03
CA GLU A 143 -12.74 0.54 -1.65
C GLU A 143 -11.89 1.81 -1.80
N ASP A 144 -12.42 2.80 -2.52
CA ASP A 144 -11.75 4.07 -2.74
C ASP A 144 -11.43 4.80 -1.39
N PRO A 145 -10.21 5.34 -1.21
CA PRO A 145 -9.81 6.04 0.02
C PRO A 145 -10.75 7.17 0.43
N GLU A 146 -11.30 7.95 -0.51
CA GLU A 146 -12.21 9.05 -0.17
C GLU A 146 -13.50 8.52 0.45
N THR A 147 -13.94 7.32 0.05
CA THR A 147 -15.13 6.66 0.61
C THR A 147 -14.82 6.00 1.95
N LEU A 148 -13.69 5.29 2.04
CA LEU A 148 -13.25 4.63 3.26
C LEU A 148 -12.97 5.64 4.40
N ALA A 149 -12.37 6.79 4.06
CA ALA A 149 -12.07 7.88 5.00
C ALA A 149 -13.27 8.31 5.85
N LEU A 150 -14.48 8.29 5.29
CA LEU A 150 -15.71 8.68 5.99
C LEU A 150 -16.24 7.59 6.94
N LYS A 151 -15.82 6.34 6.74
CA LYS A 151 -16.35 5.17 7.43
C LYS A 151 -15.47 4.71 8.58
N LEU A 152 -14.19 5.09 8.59
CA LEU A 152 -13.22 4.71 9.62
C LEU A 152 -13.53 5.41 10.96
N LYS A 153 -13.07 4.80 12.07
CA LYS A 153 -13.04 5.47 13.38
C LYS A 153 -12.21 6.76 13.32
N GLY A 154 -11.11 6.68 12.58
CA GLY A 154 -10.24 7.80 12.27
C GLY A 154 -8.86 7.35 11.79
N ILE A 155 -7.99 8.33 11.60
CA ILE A 155 -6.62 8.15 11.13
C ILE A 155 -5.61 8.70 12.12
N VAL A 156 -4.47 8.04 12.21
CA VAL A 156 -3.26 8.56 12.86
C VAL A 156 -2.23 8.82 11.77
N LEU A 157 -1.67 10.03 11.77
CA LEU A 157 -0.61 10.40 10.85
C LEU A 157 0.73 10.26 11.55
N VAL A 158 1.68 9.62 10.88
CA VAL A 158 3.07 9.54 11.32
C VAL A 158 3.97 10.04 10.20
N ASP A 159 5.09 10.67 10.57
CA ASP A 159 6.09 11.18 9.61
C ASP A 159 5.52 12.19 8.58
N HIS A 160 4.35 12.77 8.89
CA HIS A 160 3.78 13.94 8.21
C HIS A 160 2.63 14.57 9.01
N ALA A 161 2.46 15.88 8.86
CA ALA A 161 1.43 16.66 9.57
C ALA A 161 0.10 16.83 8.83
N THR A 162 -0.04 16.38 7.58
CA THR A 162 -1.25 16.67 6.76
C THR A 162 -1.68 15.47 5.94
N PRO A 163 -2.95 15.03 6.03
CA PRO A 163 -3.42 13.92 5.23
C PRO A 163 -3.37 14.27 3.74
N LEU A 164 -3.11 13.27 2.90
CA LEU A 164 -3.29 13.43 1.45
C LEU A 164 -4.73 13.82 1.14
N ARG A 165 -4.96 14.49 -0.01
CA ARG A 165 -6.31 14.94 -0.44
C ARG A 165 -7.37 13.83 -0.33
N LYS A 166 -7.00 12.59 -0.68
CA LYS A 166 -7.89 11.42 -0.63
C LYS A 166 -8.35 11.04 0.79
N TRP A 167 -7.58 11.44 1.81
CA TRP A 167 -7.86 11.24 3.24
C TRP A 167 -8.34 12.52 3.94
N SER A 168 -8.53 13.62 3.22
CA SER A 168 -8.87 14.93 3.78
C SER A 168 -10.17 14.96 4.61
N ARG A 169 -11.06 13.99 4.40
CA ARG A 169 -12.34 13.87 5.13
C ARG A 169 -12.29 12.86 6.28
N ALA A 170 -11.16 12.22 6.51
CA ALA A 170 -10.99 11.32 7.64
C ALA A 170 -10.91 12.10 8.95
N ASN A 171 -11.44 11.51 10.02
CA ASN A 171 -11.27 12.03 11.37
C ASN A 171 -9.82 11.82 11.84
N ILE A 172 -9.03 12.89 11.98
CA ILE A 172 -7.65 12.80 12.48
C ILE A 172 -7.68 12.62 14.00
N LEU A 173 -7.17 11.49 14.49
CA LEU A 173 -7.12 11.16 15.91
C LEU A 173 -5.83 11.63 16.58
N SER A 174 -4.71 11.54 15.87
CA SER A 174 -3.38 11.92 16.38
C SER A 174 -2.41 12.16 15.23
N ILE A 175 -1.37 12.94 15.50
CA ILE A 175 -0.26 13.21 14.59
C ILE A 175 1.06 13.04 15.36
N PHE A 176 1.99 12.27 14.82
CA PHE A 176 3.36 12.12 15.30
C PHE A 176 4.32 12.46 14.15
N ASP A 177 4.81 13.70 14.13
CA ASP A 177 5.62 14.20 13.03
C ASP A 177 6.86 14.92 13.57
N HIS A 178 7.97 14.80 12.84
CA HIS A 178 9.22 15.50 13.13
C HIS A 178 9.51 16.64 12.13
N HIS A 179 8.63 16.86 11.14
CA HIS A 179 8.74 17.93 10.17
C HIS A 179 8.25 19.27 10.75
N VAL A 180 8.27 20.31 9.92
CA VAL A 180 7.72 21.62 10.28
C VAL A 180 6.22 21.53 10.54
N ASP A 181 5.79 21.92 11.73
CA ASP A 181 4.38 22.00 12.10
C ASP A 181 3.65 23.03 11.23
N LYS A 182 2.56 22.58 10.59
CA LYS A 182 1.70 23.39 9.71
C LYS A 182 0.43 23.89 10.42
N GLY A 183 0.27 23.63 11.71
CA GLY A 183 -0.93 24.01 12.48
C GLY A 183 -2.18 23.22 12.10
N VAL A 184 -2.00 21.98 11.62
CA VAL A 184 -3.08 21.12 11.09
C VAL A 184 -3.62 20.16 12.16
N ALA A 185 -2.91 20.02 13.29
CA ALA A 185 -3.32 19.11 14.35
C ALA A 185 -4.72 19.45 14.89
N PRO A 186 -5.53 18.42 15.22
CA PRO A 186 -6.81 18.64 15.88
C PRO A 186 -6.60 19.46 17.16
N THR A 187 -7.37 20.54 17.35
CA THR A 187 -7.39 21.23 18.64
C THR A 187 -7.78 20.22 19.71
N PRO A 188 -6.97 20.04 20.78
CA PRO A 188 -7.35 19.17 21.86
C PRO A 188 -8.67 19.68 22.47
N PRO A 189 -9.58 18.79 22.90
CA PRO A 189 -10.74 19.21 23.65
C PRO A 189 -10.28 20.04 24.86
N PRO A 190 -11.00 21.11 25.25
CA PRO A 190 -10.63 21.91 26.39
C PRO A 190 -10.44 21.00 27.59
N ALA A 191 -9.29 21.15 28.27
CA ALA A 191 -9.00 20.35 29.46
C ALA A 191 -10.18 20.47 30.42
N SER A 192 -10.84 19.35 30.70
CA SER A 192 -11.87 19.33 31.73
C SER A 192 -11.16 19.70 33.03
N SER A 193 -11.50 20.88 33.58
CA SER A 193 -11.03 21.27 34.89
C SER A 193 -11.50 20.21 35.88
N LYS A 194 -10.61 19.32 36.30
CA LYS A 194 -10.86 18.52 37.49
C LYS A 194 -10.90 19.51 38.64
N LYS A 195 -12.12 19.83 39.10
CA LYS A 195 -12.36 20.42 40.42
C LYS A 195 -12.14 19.35 41.48
#